data_AF-A0A962W0D8-F1
#
_entry.id   AF-A0A962W0D8-F1
#
_cell.length_a   1.000
_cell.length_b   1.000
_cell.length_c   1.000
_cell.angle_alpha   90.00
_cell.angle_beta   90.00
_cell.angle_gamma   90.00
#
_symmetry.space_group_name_H-M   'P 1'
#
loop_
_entity.id
_entity.type
_entity.pdbx_description
1 polymer ?
#
loop_
_entity_poly.entity_id
_entity_poly.type
_entity_poly.pdbx_seq_one_letter_code
_entity_poly.pdbx_strand_id
1 'polypeptide(L)'
;MEYALFAIGGITLLVLGALILRSRNHQTPETAEEHPRSALPSPETQAVRLRDADRFWGFRVESHCRASSRLAGRQFAFDERLPVPVAGCESGQCACCLIGLPERRVLADRRSGMDRRRSIRLEDSDRRAERPRRRSDLNFWGAYSHL
;
A
#
# COMPACT_ATOMS: atom_id res chain seq x y z
N MET A 1 20.53 -48.62 -2.69
CA MET A 1 19.94 -47.69 -1.71
C MET A 1 20.26 -46.23 -2.04
N GLU A 2 21.48 -45.92 -2.48
CA GLU A 2 21.88 -44.54 -2.82
C GLU A 2 21.07 -43.92 -3.98
N TYR A 3 20.83 -44.67 -5.05
CA TYR A 3 20.01 -44.20 -6.19
C TYR A 3 18.56 -43.86 -5.83
N ALA A 4 18.00 -44.50 -4.80
CA ALA A 4 16.63 -44.22 -4.35
C ALA A 4 16.54 -42.85 -3.66
N LEU A 5 17.58 -42.45 -2.91
CA LEU A 5 17.63 -41.14 -2.26
C LEU A 5 17.77 -40.01 -3.29
N PHE A 6 18.59 -40.21 -4.33
CA PHE A 6 18.71 -39.25 -5.42
C PHE A 6 17.42 -39.12 -6.24
N ALA A 7 16.72 -40.23 -6.50
CA ALA A 7 15.44 -40.20 -7.19
C ALA A 7 14.37 -39.42 -6.40
N ILE A 8 14.28 -39.65 -5.08
CA ILE A 8 13.36 -38.92 -4.20
C ILE A 8 13.71 -37.43 -4.15
N GLY A 9 14.99 -37.07 -4.04
CA GLY A 9 15.45 -35.68 -4.05
C GLY A 9 15.15 -34.96 -5.37
N GLY A 10 15.29 -35.65 -6.51
CA GLY A 10 14.93 -35.11 -7.82
C GLY A 10 13.44 -34.83 -7.96
N ILE A 11 12.59 -35.76 -7.50
CA ILE A 11 11.13 -35.62 -7.54
C ILE A 11 10.66 -34.47 -6.64
N THR A 12 11.20 -34.33 -5.44
CA THR A 12 10.81 -33.25 -4.52
C THR A 12 11.17 -31.87 -5.09
N LEU A 13 12.36 -31.71 -5.67
CA LEU A 13 12.75 -30.46 -6.35
C LEU A 13 11.85 -30.14 -7.56
N LEU A 14 11.46 -31.16 -8.33
CA LEU A 14 10.56 -30.99 -9.47
C LEU A 14 9.16 -30.52 -9.02
N VAL A 15 8.62 -31.14 -7.97
CA VAL A 15 7.32 -30.75 -7.39
C VAL A 15 7.39 -29.33 -6.82
N LEU A 16 8.44 -28.99 -6.07
CA LEU A 16 8.62 -27.64 -5.52
C LEU A 16 8.73 -26.59 -6.63
N GLY A 17 9.53 -26.87 -7.67
CA GLY A 17 9.68 -26.01 -8.84
C GLY A 17 8.36 -25.81 -9.58
N ALA A 18 7.60 -26.88 -9.78
CA ALA A 18 6.28 -26.82 -10.40
C ALA A 18 5.27 -26.01 -9.56
N LEU A 19 5.29 -26.16 -8.23
CA LEU A 19 4.44 -25.36 -7.33
C LEU A 19 4.81 -23.87 -7.34
N ILE A 20 6.10 -23.52 -7.40
CA ILE A 20 6.56 -22.13 -7.49
C ILE A 20 6.19 -21.52 -8.86
N LEU A 21 6.36 -22.26 -9.95
CA LEU A 21 5.94 -21.80 -11.28
C LEU A 21 4.43 -21.61 -11.35
N ARG A 22 3.66 -22.52 -10.76
CA ARG A 22 2.20 -22.45 -10.70
C ARG A 22 1.70 -21.33 -9.78
N SER A 23 2.39 -21.05 -8.66
CA SER A 23 2.05 -19.94 -7.78
C SER A 23 2.36 -18.58 -8.41
N ARG A 24 3.44 -18.48 -9.21
CA ARG A 24 3.73 -17.28 -10.01
C ARG A 24 2.71 -17.10 -11.14
N ASN A 25 2.21 -18.18 -11.72
CA ASN A 25 1.16 -18.09 -12.75
C ASN A 25 -0.24 -17.84 -12.16
N HIS A 26 -0.46 -18.21 -10.88
CA HIS A 26 -1.67 -17.84 -10.11
C HIS A 26 -1.62 -16.41 -9.55
N GLN A 27 -0.48 -15.72 -9.62
CA GLN A 27 -0.48 -14.26 -9.75
C GLN A 27 -0.88 -13.93 -11.19
N THR A 28 -2.07 -14.35 -11.59
CA THR A 28 -2.75 -13.75 -12.72
C THR A 28 -2.71 -12.25 -12.48
N PRO A 29 -2.22 -11.42 -13.42
CA PRO A 29 -2.66 -10.04 -13.45
C PRO A 29 -4.18 -10.14 -13.37
N GLU A 30 -4.79 -9.50 -12.36
CA GLU A 30 -6.23 -9.39 -12.31
C GLU A 30 -6.67 -9.04 -13.72
N THR A 31 -7.35 -10.01 -14.31
CA THR A 31 -7.98 -9.93 -15.61
C THR A 31 -8.62 -8.56 -15.63
N ALA A 32 -8.14 -7.71 -16.54
CA ALA A 32 -9.01 -6.69 -17.09
C ALA A 32 -10.19 -7.48 -17.63
N GLU A 33 -11.22 -7.67 -16.80
CA GLU A 33 -12.49 -8.14 -17.25
C GLU A 33 -12.90 -7.15 -18.33
N GLU A 34 -12.82 -7.63 -19.56
CA GLU A 34 -13.44 -7.03 -20.72
C GLU A 34 -14.95 -7.14 -20.46
N HIS A 35 -15.43 -6.23 -19.61
CA HIS A 35 -16.83 -6.10 -19.30
C HIS A 35 -17.58 -5.85 -20.61
N PRO A 36 -18.72 -6.53 -20.83
CA PRO A 36 -19.52 -6.33 -22.03
C PRO A 36 -19.83 -4.84 -22.18
N ARG A 37 -19.76 -4.34 -23.42
CA ARG A 37 -20.09 -2.96 -23.84
C ARG A 37 -21.56 -2.60 -23.60
N SER A 38 -22.09 -2.88 -22.41
CA SER A 38 -23.28 -2.23 -21.88
C SER A 38 -22.86 -0.80 -21.49
N ALA A 39 -23.79 0.15 -21.68
CA ALA A 39 -23.57 1.58 -21.50
C ALA A 39 -22.61 1.86 -20.33
N LEU A 40 -21.47 2.51 -20.65
CA LEU A 40 -20.43 2.82 -19.67
C LEU A 40 -21.09 3.48 -18.45
N PRO A 41 -21.00 2.87 -17.25
CA PRO A 41 -21.59 3.45 -16.05
C PRO A 41 -20.99 4.82 -15.82
N SER A 42 -21.81 5.77 -15.35
CA SER A 42 -21.35 7.12 -15.08
C SER A 42 -20.15 7.08 -14.12
N PRO A 43 -19.21 8.04 -14.22
CA PRO A 43 -18.03 8.07 -13.34
C PRO A 43 -18.39 8.03 -11.86
N GLU A 44 -19.51 8.64 -11.47
CA GLU A 44 -20.04 8.61 -10.11
C GLU A 44 -20.44 7.19 -9.69
N THR A 45 -21.16 6.46 -10.55
CA THR A 45 -21.52 5.07 -10.28
C THR A 45 -20.30 4.16 -10.20
N GLN A 46 -19.28 4.39 -11.03
CA GLN A 46 -18.01 3.67 -10.93
C GLN A 46 -17.31 3.93 -9.60
N ALA A 47 -17.28 5.18 -9.13
CA ALA A 47 -16.65 5.54 -7.87
C ALA A 47 -17.35 4.89 -6.67
N VAL A 48 -18.68 4.86 -6.67
CA VAL A 48 -19.47 4.16 -5.64
C VAL A 48 -19.14 2.66 -5.64
N ARG A 49 -19.14 2.00 -6.81
CA ARG A 49 -18.76 0.58 -6.91
C ARG A 49 -17.35 0.28 -6.40
N LEU A 50 -16.39 1.15 -6.71
CA LEU A 50 -15.02 0.99 -6.23
C LEU A 50 -14.91 1.20 -4.71
N ARG A 51 -15.70 2.11 -4.14
CA ARG A 51 -15.78 2.33 -2.70
C ARG A 51 -16.41 1.13 -1.98
N ASP A 52 -17.50 0.59 -2.53
CA ASP A 52 -18.23 -0.53 -1.93
C ASP A 52 -17.45 -1.86 -1.94
N ALA A 53 -16.44 -1.97 -2.82
CA ALA A 53 -15.63 -3.18 -2.93
C ALA A 53 -14.63 -3.39 -1.76
N ASP A 54 -14.44 -2.39 -0.88
CA ASP A 54 -13.60 -2.39 0.34
C ASP A 54 -12.12 -2.88 0.18
N ARG A 55 -11.70 -3.14 -1.05
CA ARG A 55 -10.34 -3.60 -1.42
C ARG A 55 -9.46 -2.47 -1.94
N PHE A 56 -10.03 -1.29 -2.15
CA PHE A 56 -9.36 -0.12 -2.71
C PHE A 56 -9.33 1.01 -1.69
N TRP A 57 -8.24 1.77 -1.66
CA TRP A 57 -8.13 2.97 -0.81
C TRP A 57 -8.46 4.27 -1.55
N GLY A 58 -8.48 4.20 -2.87
CA GLY A 58 -8.71 5.32 -3.76
C GLY A 58 -8.82 4.87 -5.19
N PHE A 59 -8.74 5.81 -6.11
CA PHE A 59 -8.84 5.56 -7.54
C PHE A 59 -7.90 6.46 -8.34
N ARG A 60 -7.58 6.04 -9.55
CA ARG A 60 -6.91 6.86 -10.57
C ARG A 60 -7.82 7.06 -11.76
N VAL A 61 -7.72 8.23 -12.39
CA VAL A 61 -8.48 8.54 -13.60
C VAL A 61 -7.69 8.11 -14.83
N GLU A 62 -8.30 7.28 -15.67
CA GLU A 62 -7.82 6.99 -17.03
C GLU A 62 -8.60 7.86 -18.03
N SER A 63 -7.85 8.70 -18.74
CA SER A 63 -8.44 9.71 -19.61
C SER A 63 -8.55 9.22 -21.05
N HIS A 64 -9.75 9.34 -21.60
CA HIS A 64 -10.01 9.12 -23.03
C HIS A 64 -10.59 10.37 -23.70
N CYS A 65 -10.59 11.52 -23.00
CA CYS A 65 -11.03 12.79 -23.56
C CYS A 65 -10.06 13.93 -23.20
N ARG A 66 -10.09 15.00 -24.01
CA ARG A 66 -9.18 16.14 -23.85
C ARG A 66 -9.38 16.86 -22.50
N ALA A 67 -10.62 16.96 -22.03
CA ALA A 67 -10.95 17.60 -20.76
C ALA A 67 -10.32 16.86 -19.56
N SER A 68 -10.36 15.53 -19.56
CA SER A 68 -9.82 14.69 -18.47
C SER A 68 -8.32 14.42 -18.58
N SER A 69 -7.66 14.78 -19.68
CA SER A 69 -6.21 14.60 -19.88
C SER A 69 -5.36 15.15 -18.72
N ARG A 70 -5.80 16.25 -18.10
CA ARG A 70 -5.11 16.89 -16.95
C ARG A 70 -5.15 16.06 -15.67
N LEU A 71 -6.13 15.16 -15.57
CA LEU A 71 -6.37 14.28 -14.43
C LEU A 71 -5.78 12.89 -14.64
N ALA A 72 -5.32 12.58 -15.86
CA ALA A 72 -4.76 11.29 -16.21
C ALA A 72 -3.62 10.90 -15.26
N GLY A 73 -3.71 9.71 -14.67
CA GLY A 73 -2.67 9.18 -13.77
C GLY A 73 -2.60 9.84 -12.39
N ARG A 74 -3.41 10.87 -12.11
CA ARG A 74 -3.57 11.39 -10.75
C ARG A 74 -4.31 10.38 -9.90
N GLN A 75 -3.92 10.29 -8.64
CA GLN A 75 -4.50 9.40 -7.64
C GLN A 75 -5.33 10.25 -6.68
N PHE A 76 -6.53 9.80 -6.39
CA PHE A 76 -7.47 10.47 -5.50
C PHE A 76 -7.90 9.50 -4.40
N ALA A 77 -7.98 10.00 -3.17
CA ALA A 77 -8.63 9.27 -2.09
C ALA A 77 -10.15 9.31 -2.28
N PHE A 78 -10.88 8.33 -1.75
CA PHE A 78 -12.35 8.36 -1.78
C PHE A 78 -12.97 9.52 -1.00
N ASP A 79 -12.25 10.06 -0.03
CA ASP A 79 -12.66 11.21 0.79
C ASP A 79 -12.45 12.54 0.07
N GLU A 80 -11.63 12.56 -0.99
CA GLU A 80 -11.39 13.74 -1.79
C GLU A 80 -12.57 13.96 -2.75
N ARG A 81 -12.96 15.23 -2.92
CA ARG A 81 -14.10 15.59 -3.78
C ARG A 81 -13.80 15.15 -5.21
N LEU A 82 -14.65 14.28 -5.76
CA LEU A 82 -14.51 13.80 -7.14
C LEU A 82 -14.53 14.99 -8.13
N PRO A 83 -13.49 15.17 -8.95
CA PRO A 83 -13.47 16.21 -9.99
C PRO A 83 -14.21 15.80 -11.28
N VAL A 84 -15.13 14.83 -11.18
CA VAL A 84 -15.83 14.23 -12.33
C VAL A 84 -17.33 14.51 -12.19
N PRO A 85 -18.05 14.98 -13.24
CA PRO A 85 -17.62 15.21 -14.62
C PRO A 85 -16.67 16.41 -14.77
N VAL A 86 -15.59 16.20 -15.52
CA VAL A 86 -14.60 17.26 -15.78
C VAL A 86 -15.26 18.31 -16.67
N ALA A 87 -15.20 19.58 -16.25
CA ALA A 87 -15.75 20.70 -17.02
C ALA A 87 -15.17 20.71 -18.46
N GLY A 88 -16.06 20.77 -19.46
CA GLY A 88 -15.68 20.73 -20.89
C GLY A 88 -15.69 19.34 -21.54
N CYS A 89 -16.27 18.33 -20.89
CA CYS A 89 -16.57 17.05 -21.54
C CYS A 89 -17.94 17.13 -22.25
N GLU A 90 -17.93 17.40 -23.55
CA GLU A 90 -19.16 17.54 -24.37
C GLU A 90 -19.57 16.24 -25.10
N SER A 91 -18.78 15.17 -24.96
CA SER A 91 -19.12 13.88 -25.57
C SER A 91 -20.33 13.27 -24.86
N GLY A 92 -21.41 13.01 -25.60
CA GLY A 92 -22.62 12.34 -25.06
C GLY A 92 -22.36 10.95 -24.48
N GLN A 93 -21.21 10.34 -24.78
CA GLN A 93 -20.67 9.16 -24.11
C GLN A 93 -19.19 9.39 -23.82
N CYS A 94 -18.84 9.59 -22.54
CA CYS A 94 -17.47 9.72 -22.10
C CYS A 94 -16.87 8.32 -21.86
N ALA A 95 -15.76 8.00 -22.53
CA ALA A 95 -15.06 6.74 -22.35
C ALA A 95 -14.10 6.72 -21.14
N CYS A 96 -14.00 7.82 -20.38
CA CYS A 96 -13.11 7.88 -19.21
C CYS A 96 -13.58 6.90 -18.13
N CYS A 97 -12.64 6.18 -17.53
CA CYS A 97 -12.91 5.22 -16.47
C CYS A 97 -12.08 5.50 -15.22
N LEU A 98 -12.58 5.02 -14.09
CA LEU A 98 -11.90 5.04 -12.81
C LEU A 98 -11.28 3.66 -12.55
N ILE A 99 -9.99 3.63 -12.23
CA ILE A 99 -9.29 2.41 -11.86
C ILE A 99 -9.04 2.44 -10.36
N GLY A 100 -9.51 1.43 -9.63
CA GLY A 100 -9.29 1.31 -8.19
C GLY A 100 -7.81 1.10 -7.85
N LEU A 101 -7.35 1.76 -6.78
CA LEU A 101 -6.00 1.62 -6.24
C LEU A 101 -6.05 0.66 -5.04
N PRO A 102 -5.44 -0.54 -5.13
CA PRO A 102 -5.57 -1.57 -4.10
C PRO A 102 -4.92 -1.14 -2.78
N GLU A 103 -5.59 -1.43 -1.66
CA GLU A 103 -5.08 -1.17 -0.32
C GLU A 103 -3.84 -2.04 -0.04
N ARG A 104 -2.72 -1.39 0.29
CA ARG A 104 -1.43 -2.08 0.49
C ARG A 104 -1.15 -2.41 1.96
N ARG A 105 -1.90 -1.81 2.89
CA ARG A 105 -1.66 -1.94 4.34
C ARG A 105 -2.09 -3.31 4.91
N VAL A 106 -2.93 -4.06 4.20
CA VAL A 106 -3.40 -5.38 4.65
C VAL A 106 -2.31 -6.46 4.54
N LEU A 107 -1.36 -6.32 3.61
CA LEU A 107 -0.40 -7.38 3.29
C LEU A 107 0.83 -7.46 4.22
N ALA A 108 1.07 -6.45 5.07
CA ALA A 108 2.20 -6.49 5.99
C ALA A 108 1.90 -5.66 7.23
N ASP A 109 1.49 -6.33 8.31
CA ASP A 109 1.64 -5.77 9.64
C ASP A 109 3.14 -5.56 9.90
N ARG A 110 3.62 -4.33 9.68
CA ARG A 110 5.00 -3.92 9.93
C ARG A 110 5.38 -4.04 11.41
N ARG A 111 4.42 -4.27 12.30
CA ARG A 111 4.61 -4.41 13.74
C ARG A 111 4.41 -5.84 14.26
N SER A 112 4.20 -6.81 13.38
CA SER A 112 4.21 -8.24 13.76
C SER A 112 5.63 -8.75 14.10
N GLY A 113 6.67 -7.96 13.83
CA GLY A 113 8.00 -8.20 14.35
C GLY A 113 8.03 -7.92 15.85
N MET A 114 8.19 -8.99 16.65
CA MET A 114 8.45 -8.92 18.09
C MET A 114 9.39 -7.75 18.39
N ASP A 115 8.91 -6.76 19.15
CA ASP A 115 9.62 -5.51 19.39
C ASP A 115 11.02 -5.83 19.94
N ARG A 116 12.06 -5.58 19.14
CA ARG A 116 13.45 -5.80 19.53
C ARG A 116 13.85 -4.94 20.74
N ARG A 117 13.03 -3.95 21.11
CA ARG A 117 13.22 -3.16 22.35
C ARG A 117 13.02 -3.97 23.62
N ARG A 118 12.42 -5.18 23.57
CA ARG A 118 12.43 -6.11 24.72
C ARG A 118 13.83 -6.57 25.13
N SER A 119 14.84 -6.40 24.27
CA SER A 119 16.24 -6.65 24.61
C SER A 119 17.05 -5.38 24.89
N ILE A 120 16.41 -4.23 25.14
CA ILE A 120 17.12 -3.06 25.67
C ILE A 120 17.70 -3.46 27.02
N ARG A 121 19.02 -3.63 27.03
CA ARG A 121 19.84 -4.08 28.14
C ARG A 121 19.57 -3.22 29.38
N LEU A 122 19.31 -3.90 30.48
CA LEU A 122 19.48 -3.42 31.85
C LEU A 122 20.99 -3.33 32.14
N GLU A 123 21.74 -2.50 31.41
CA GLU A 123 23.09 -2.15 31.86
C GLU A 123 22.95 -1.06 32.93
N ASP A 124 23.26 -1.42 34.17
CA ASP A 124 23.13 -0.64 35.42
C ASP A 124 24.08 0.57 35.53
N SER A 125 24.79 0.89 34.45
CA SER A 125 25.69 2.05 34.39
C SER A 125 25.22 3.02 33.33
N ASP A 126 24.55 4.09 33.78
CA ASP A 126 24.34 5.26 32.94
C ASP A 126 25.70 5.82 32.56
N ARG A 127 26.15 5.56 31.33
CA ARG A 127 27.42 6.07 30.79
C ARG A 127 27.47 7.61 30.73
N ARG A 128 26.37 8.30 31.02
CA ARG A 128 26.32 9.76 31.18
C ARG A 128 26.48 10.23 32.63
N ALA A 129 26.48 9.35 33.63
CA ALA A 129 26.65 9.73 35.03
C ALA A 129 28.06 10.27 35.33
N GLU A 130 29.10 9.72 34.67
CA GLU A 130 30.50 10.10 34.91
C GLU A 130 30.94 11.39 34.23
N ARG A 131 30.12 11.97 33.33
CA ARG A 131 30.47 13.21 32.64
C ARG A 131 29.76 14.39 33.31
N PRO A 132 30.48 15.30 34.00
CA PRO A 132 29.85 16.49 34.53
C PRO A 132 29.21 17.28 33.39
N ARG A 133 27.93 17.63 33.56
CA ARG A 133 27.20 18.47 32.60
C ARG A 133 27.96 19.78 32.43
N ARG A 134 27.97 20.33 31.20
CA ARG A 134 28.59 21.64 30.97
C ARG A 134 27.86 22.67 31.82
N ARG A 135 28.57 23.70 32.29
CA ARG A 135 28.01 24.75 33.14
C ARG A 135 26.77 25.43 32.52
N SER A 136 26.65 25.41 31.19
CA SER A 136 25.49 25.87 30.40
C SER A 136 24.23 25.02 30.53
N ASP A 137 24.37 23.75 30.89
CA ASP A 137 23.27 22.76 30.90
C ASP A 137 22.68 22.61 32.32
N LEU A 138 23.30 23.27 33.31
CA LEU A 138 22.71 23.49 34.63
C LEU A 138 21.64 24.57 34.50
N ASN A 139 20.49 24.20 33.94
CA ASN A 139 19.32 25.05 33.97
C ASN A 139 18.97 25.31 35.44
N PHE A 140 19.18 26.55 35.86
CA PHE A 140 18.94 27.10 37.19
C PHE A 140 17.42 27.23 37.40
N TRP A 141 16.73 26.10 37.58
CA TRP A 141 15.31 26.07 37.94
C TRP A 141 15.04 26.64 39.36
N GLY A 142 16.08 27.06 40.09
CA GLY A 142 15.98 27.79 41.36
C GLY A 142 15.80 29.32 41.23
N ALA A 143 15.83 29.92 40.02
CA ALA A 143 15.59 31.37 39.86
C ALA A 143 14.13 31.79 40.02
N TYR A 144 13.18 30.87 39.83
CA TYR A 144 11.76 31.19 39.73
C TYR A 144 10.94 30.76 40.95
N SER A 145 11.58 30.40 42.08
CA SER A 145 10.89 29.99 43.31
C SER A 145 10.68 31.13 44.32
N HIS A 146 10.68 32.39 43.87
CA HIS A 146 10.22 33.52 44.66
C HIS A 146 9.10 34.26 43.94
N LEU A 147 7.92 33.67 43.97
CA LEU A 147 6.62 34.34 43.93
C LEU A 147 5.68 33.61 44.89
#